data_AF-A0A2M8W4V2-F1
#
_entry.id   AF-A0A2M8W4V2-F1
#
_cell.length_a   1.000
_cell.length_b   1.000
_cell.length_c   1.000
_cell.angle_alpha   90.00
_cell.angle_beta   90.00
_cell.angle_gamma   90.00
#
_symmetry.space_group_name_H-M   'P 1'
#
loop_
_entity.id
_entity.type
_entity.pdbx_description
1 polymer ?
#
loop_
_entity_poly.entity_id
_entity_poly.type
_entity_poly.pdbx_seq_one_letter_code
_entity_poly.pdbx_strand_id
1 'polypeptide(L)'
;MTFPEWTKPGIYGAAGGAIAVSIPGFTWGGWMTTDSAETMAKDMASEEVTLAMVPVCLNMSAADPERTEKFAVLQEVSGFGRRNAMMETGWATRPGSDTPDRDLADACLAGLELDGS
;
A
#
# COMPACT_ATOMS: atom_id res chain seq x y z
N MET A 1 44.11 -21.54 21.78
CA MET A 1 43.84 -22.18 20.47
C MET A 1 44.62 -21.40 19.42
N THR A 2 45.57 -22.06 18.74
CA THR A 2 46.41 -21.44 17.70
C THR A 2 45.70 -21.58 16.35
N PHE A 3 45.26 -20.46 15.78
CA PHE A 3 44.69 -20.47 14.43
C PHE A 3 45.80 -20.72 13.39
N PRO A 4 45.60 -21.66 12.45
CA PRO A 4 46.61 -22.01 11.46
C PRO A 4 46.77 -20.91 10.40
N GLU A 5 47.97 -20.79 9.83
CA GLU A 5 48.39 -19.68 8.95
C GLU A 5 47.57 -19.53 7.64
N TRP A 6 46.93 -20.61 7.18
CA TRP A 6 46.01 -20.60 6.03
C TRP A 6 44.65 -19.94 6.32
N THR A 7 44.34 -19.63 7.58
CA THR A 7 43.10 -18.94 7.97
C THR A 7 43.07 -17.51 7.41
N LYS A 8 44.23 -16.86 7.32
CA LYS A 8 44.35 -15.47 6.87
C LYS A 8 43.88 -15.28 5.42
N PRO A 9 44.40 -16.03 4.42
CA PRO A 9 43.88 -15.96 3.05
C PRO A 9 42.44 -16.48 2.92
N GLY A 10 42.03 -17.47 3.73
CA GLY A 10 40.66 -17.98 3.75
C GLY A 10 39.62 -16.91 4.11
N ILE A 11 39.90 -16.07 5.11
CA ILE A 11 39.01 -14.96 5.51
C ILE A 11 38.87 -13.93 4.38
N TYR A 12 39.96 -13.58 3.70
CA TYR A 12 39.90 -12.64 2.57
C TYR A 12 39.14 -13.21 1.38
N GLY A 13 39.29 -14.51 1.10
CA GLY A 13 38.51 -15.20 0.06
C GLY A 13 37.01 -15.24 0.37
N ALA A 14 36.65 -15.52 1.63
CA ALA A 14 35.25 -15.51 2.07
C ALA A 14 34.63 -14.10 1.97
N ALA A 15 35.36 -13.07 2.39
CA ALA A 15 34.91 -11.68 2.27
C ALA A 15 34.72 -11.27 0.80
N GLY A 16 35.69 -11.60 -0.06
CA GLY A 16 35.60 -11.33 -1.50
C GLY A 16 34.44 -12.06 -2.17
N GLY A 17 34.23 -13.34 -1.85
CA GLY A 17 33.12 -14.14 -2.38
C GLY A 17 31.76 -13.62 -1.93
N ALA A 18 31.62 -13.24 -0.66
CA ALA A 18 30.38 -12.66 -0.14
C ALA A 18 30.00 -11.38 -0.90
N ILE A 19 30.97 -10.49 -1.15
CA ILE A 19 30.75 -9.26 -1.92
C ILE A 19 30.40 -9.59 -3.38
N ALA A 20 31.14 -10.51 -4.00
CA ALA A 20 30.96 -10.89 -5.40
C ALA A 20 29.60 -11.53 -5.69
N VAL A 21 29.02 -12.25 -4.72
CA VAL A 21 27.67 -12.83 -4.84
C VAL A 21 26.58 -11.81 -4.49
N SER A 22 26.79 -11.01 -3.44
CA SER A 22 25.79 -10.06 -2.95
C SER A 22 25.48 -8.98 -3.98
N ILE A 23 26.49 -8.34 -4.58
CA ILE A 23 26.28 -7.24 -5.53
C ILE A 23 25.37 -7.63 -6.72
N PRO A 24 25.66 -8.70 -7.49
CA PRO A 24 24.78 -9.11 -8.57
C PRO A 24 23.45 -9.69 -8.06
N GLY A 25 23.45 -10.37 -6.91
CA GLY A 25 22.23 -10.91 -6.31
C GLY A 25 21.20 -9.82 -5.98
N PHE A 26 21.62 -8.74 -5.33
CA PHE A 26 20.77 -7.62 -4.95
C PHE A 26 20.48 -6.65 -6.10
N THR A 27 21.30 -6.62 -7.17
CA THR A 27 21.09 -5.69 -8.30
C THR A 27 20.26 -6.30 -9.43
N TRP A 28 20.55 -7.54 -9.84
CA TRP A 28 19.89 -8.21 -10.98
C TRP A 28 19.19 -9.51 -10.60
N GLY A 29 19.71 -10.21 -9.59
CA GLY A 29 19.13 -11.47 -9.11
C GLY A 29 17.80 -11.32 -8.38
N GLY A 30 17.37 -10.09 -8.10
CA GLY A 30 16.12 -9.80 -7.40
C GLY A 30 16.13 -10.29 -5.94
N TRP A 31 17.31 -10.43 -5.33
CA TRP A 31 17.40 -10.81 -3.92
C TRP A 31 16.80 -9.68 -3.08
N MET A 32 15.71 -10.00 -2.39
CA MET A 32 15.03 -9.12 -1.46
C MET A 32 15.40 -9.55 -0.05
N THR A 33 15.61 -8.61 0.87
CA THR A 33 15.74 -8.94 2.30
C THR A 33 14.38 -9.32 2.85
N THR A 34 14.36 -10.14 3.91
CA THR A 34 13.11 -10.58 4.56
C THR A 34 12.22 -9.39 4.97
N ASP A 35 12.82 -8.32 5.47
CA ASP A 35 12.11 -7.11 5.90
C ASP A 35 11.42 -6.38 4.73
N SER A 36 12.12 -6.24 3.60
CA SER A 36 11.53 -5.66 2.39
C SER A 36 10.45 -6.57 1.80
N ALA A 37 10.60 -7.90 1.88
CA ALA A 37 9.58 -8.84 1.45
C ALA A 37 8.31 -8.79 2.34
N GLU A 38 8.48 -8.64 3.65
CA GLU A 38 7.36 -8.48 4.58
C GLU A 38 6.61 -7.17 4.36
N THR A 39 7.35 -6.07 4.13
CA THR A 39 6.76 -4.76 3.80
C THR A 39 5.96 -4.84 2.52
N MET A 40 6.54 -5.41 1.45
CA MET A 40 5.85 -5.60 0.18
C MET A 40 4.58 -6.45 0.32
N ALA A 41 4.64 -7.54 1.10
CA ALA A 41 3.48 -8.39 1.33
C ALA A 41 2.35 -7.65 2.09
N LYS A 42 2.69 -6.82 3.07
CA LYS A 42 1.71 -5.99 3.80
C LYS A 42 1.08 -4.93 2.91
N ASP A 43 1.88 -4.25 2.10
CA ASP A 43 1.41 -3.22 1.18
C ASP A 43 0.44 -3.83 0.16
N MET A 44 0.80 -4.96 -0.46
CA MET A 44 -0.08 -5.69 -1.39
C MET A 44 -1.39 -6.14 -0.72
N ALA A 45 -1.32 -6.70 0.49
CA ALA A 45 -2.51 -7.10 1.22
C ALA A 45 -3.41 -5.90 1.56
N SER A 46 -2.84 -4.75 1.91
CA SER A 46 -3.60 -3.53 2.20
C SER A 46 -4.29 -2.96 0.97
N GLU A 47 -3.62 -2.99 -0.19
CA GLU A 47 -4.14 -2.50 -1.46
C GLU A 47 -5.26 -3.41 -1.98
N GLU A 48 -5.07 -4.74 -1.97
CA GLU A 48 -6.10 -5.69 -2.39
C GLU A 48 -7.34 -5.64 -1.49
N VAL A 49 -7.17 -5.50 -0.18
CA VAL A 49 -8.30 -5.33 0.75
C VAL A 49 -9.03 -4.01 0.48
N THR A 50 -8.29 -2.94 0.17
CA THR A 50 -8.87 -1.65 -0.18
C THR A 50 -9.71 -1.74 -1.46
N LEU A 51 -9.16 -2.37 -2.51
CA LEU A 51 -9.87 -2.60 -3.78
C LEU A 51 -11.10 -3.49 -3.59
N ALA A 52 -11.02 -4.52 -2.74
CA ALA A 52 -12.16 -5.36 -2.40
C ALA A 52 -13.23 -4.61 -1.59
N MET A 53 -12.88 -3.52 -0.91
CA MET A 53 -13.82 -2.67 -0.17
C MET A 53 -14.43 -1.54 -1.01
N VAL A 54 -13.89 -1.21 -2.18
CA VAL A 54 -14.52 -0.28 -3.14
C VAL A 54 -15.99 -0.64 -3.43
N PRO A 55 -16.37 -1.89 -3.77
CA PRO A 55 -17.78 -2.22 -4.00
C PRO A 55 -18.67 -2.03 -2.76
N VAL A 56 -18.11 -2.16 -1.55
CA VAL A 56 -18.84 -1.86 -0.31
C VAL A 56 -19.11 -0.36 -0.19
N CYS A 57 -18.11 0.47 -0.46
CA CYS A 57 -18.26 1.92 -0.48
C CYS A 57 -19.29 2.38 -1.52
N LEU A 58 -19.23 1.82 -2.73
CA LEU A 58 -20.21 2.10 -3.79
C LEU A 58 -21.63 1.71 -3.38
N ASN A 59 -21.79 0.53 -2.77
CA ASN A 59 -23.10 0.10 -2.28
C ASN A 59 -23.63 0.99 -1.14
N MET A 60 -22.75 1.44 -0.22
CA MET A 60 -23.13 2.41 0.82
C MET A 60 -23.56 3.74 0.21
N SER A 61 -22.80 4.26 -0.76
CA SER A 61 -23.16 5.50 -1.46
C SER A 61 -24.50 5.39 -2.20
N ALA A 62 -24.80 4.22 -2.79
CA ALA A 62 -26.04 3.99 -3.51
C ALA A 62 -27.27 3.87 -2.58
N ALA A 63 -27.06 3.37 -1.37
CA ALA A 63 -28.10 3.25 -0.34
C ALA A 63 -28.30 4.53 0.48
N ASP A 64 -27.40 5.52 0.36
CA ASP A 64 -27.46 6.77 1.11
C ASP A 64 -28.56 7.71 0.58
N PRO A 65 -29.54 8.12 1.40
CA PRO A 65 -30.57 9.08 0.99
C PRO A 65 -30.00 10.47 0.68
N GLU A 66 -28.85 10.83 1.24
CA GLU A 66 -28.16 12.11 1.04
C GLU A 66 -27.10 12.03 -0.06
N ARG A 67 -27.09 10.95 -0.87
CA ARG A 67 -26.09 10.71 -1.92
C ARG A 67 -25.89 11.93 -2.82
N THR A 68 -26.98 12.56 -3.30
CA THR A 68 -26.90 13.68 -4.24
C THR A 68 -26.22 14.91 -3.63
N GLU A 69 -26.51 15.22 -2.36
CA GLU A 69 -25.91 16.34 -1.65
C GLU A 69 -24.42 16.10 -1.40
N LYS A 70 -24.08 14.92 -0.86
CA LYS A 70 -22.69 14.52 -0.60
C LYS A 70 -21.88 14.49 -1.90
N PHE A 71 -22.45 13.97 -2.98
CA PHE A 71 -21.78 13.92 -4.29
C PHE A 71 -21.55 15.31 -4.91
N ALA A 72 -22.46 16.27 -4.68
CA ALA A 72 -22.25 17.66 -5.09
C ALA A 72 -21.05 18.27 -4.36
N VAL A 73 -20.97 18.09 -3.04
CA VAL A 73 -19.82 18.54 -2.23
C VAL A 73 -18.52 17.91 -2.74
N LEU A 74 -18.50 16.60 -3.02
CA LEU A 74 -17.31 15.91 -3.52
C LEU A 74 -16.83 16.42 -4.88
N GLN A 75 -17.73 16.89 -5.74
CA GLN A 75 -17.35 17.51 -7.02
C GLN A 75 -16.79 18.93 -6.84
N GLU A 76 -17.28 19.68 -5.85
CA GLU A 76 -16.83 21.05 -5.59
C GLU A 76 -15.42 21.13 -5.01
N VAL A 77 -15.05 20.17 -4.15
CA VAL A 77 -13.69 20.09 -3.58
C VAL A 77 -12.74 19.27 -4.44
N SER A 78 -11.44 19.59 -4.38
CA SER A 78 -10.38 18.88 -5.12
C SER A 78 -9.21 18.48 -4.23
N GLY A 79 -8.42 17.52 -4.73
CA GLY A 79 -7.23 17.00 -4.04
C GLY A 79 -7.53 16.53 -2.61
N PHE A 80 -6.73 17.01 -1.66
CA PHE A 80 -6.87 16.64 -0.24
C PHE A 80 -8.23 17.00 0.36
N GLY A 81 -8.88 18.07 -0.12
CA GLY A 81 -10.21 18.47 0.36
C GLY A 81 -11.29 17.47 -0.02
N ARG A 82 -11.23 16.95 -1.26
CA ARG A 82 -12.18 15.94 -1.76
C ARG A 82 -12.09 14.65 -0.97
N ARG A 83 -10.86 14.23 -0.69
CA ARG A 83 -10.56 13.04 0.10
C ARG A 83 -11.05 13.17 1.55
N ASN A 84 -10.93 14.34 2.16
CA ASN A 84 -11.50 14.60 3.49
C ASN A 84 -13.03 14.61 3.47
N ALA A 85 -13.65 15.31 2.51
CA ALA A 85 -15.10 15.30 2.35
C ALA A 85 -15.63 13.88 2.13
N MET A 86 -14.90 13.03 1.41
CA MET A 86 -15.24 11.61 1.22
C MET A 86 -15.22 10.83 2.53
N MET A 87 -14.23 11.07 3.40
CA MET A 87 -14.20 10.47 4.73
C MET A 87 -15.34 10.97 5.62
N GLU A 88 -15.74 12.23 5.49
CA GLU A 88 -16.87 12.82 6.22
C GLU A 88 -18.23 12.23 5.82
N THR A 89 -18.36 11.71 4.59
CA THR A 89 -19.58 10.98 4.17
C THR A 89 -19.81 9.68 4.97
N GLY A 90 -18.73 9.12 5.54
CA GLY A 90 -18.73 7.79 6.17
C GLY A 90 -18.67 6.62 5.18
N TRP A 91 -18.71 6.84 3.87
CA TRP A 91 -18.65 5.76 2.87
C TRP A 91 -17.28 5.10 2.79
N ALA A 92 -16.22 5.82 3.17
CA ALA A 92 -14.85 5.31 3.22
C ALA A 92 -14.47 4.66 4.56
N THR A 93 -15.45 4.21 5.35
CA THR A 93 -15.21 3.54 6.63
C THR A 93 -15.32 2.03 6.48
N ARG A 94 -14.31 1.29 6.96
CA ARG A 94 -14.32 -0.18 6.90
C ARG A 94 -15.39 -0.76 7.83
N PRO A 95 -16.08 -1.86 7.44
CA PRO A 95 -17.00 -2.55 8.33
C PRO A 95 -16.31 -2.97 9.63
N GLY A 96 -16.86 -2.56 10.78
CA GLY A 96 -16.27 -2.84 12.10
C GLY A 96 -15.19 -1.85 12.58
N SER A 97 -14.96 -0.78 11.82
CA SER A 97 -14.11 0.35 12.22
C SER A 97 -14.96 1.60 12.40
N ASP A 98 -14.63 2.43 13.39
CA ASP A 98 -15.23 3.76 13.56
C ASP A 98 -14.42 4.86 12.88
N THR A 99 -13.21 4.54 12.42
CA THR A 99 -12.31 5.49 11.75
C THR A 99 -12.40 5.35 10.24
N PRO A 100 -12.58 6.47 9.49
CA PRO A 100 -12.49 6.47 8.04
C PRO A 100 -11.09 6.06 7.57
N ASP A 101 -11.04 5.26 6.51
CA ASP A 101 -9.79 4.80 5.91
C ASP A 101 -9.38 5.71 4.76
N ARG A 102 -8.09 6.05 4.76
CA ARG A 102 -7.59 7.06 3.85
C ARG A 102 -7.50 6.58 2.41
N ASP A 103 -7.03 5.36 2.23
CA ASP A 103 -6.75 4.73 0.95
C ASP A 103 -8.07 4.24 0.34
N LEU A 104 -9.01 3.81 1.18
CA LEU A 104 -10.38 3.52 0.76
C LEU A 104 -11.12 4.75 0.24
N ALA A 105 -10.91 5.93 0.85
CA ALA A 105 -11.50 7.18 0.35
C ALA A 105 -11.02 7.48 -1.07
N ASP A 106 -9.71 7.38 -1.32
CA ASP A 106 -9.13 7.64 -2.64
C ASP A 106 -9.57 6.59 -3.68
N ALA A 107 -9.58 5.31 -3.31
CA ALA A 107 -10.04 4.22 -4.17
C ALA A 107 -11.54 4.31 -4.50
N CYS A 108 -12.37 4.70 -3.53
CA CYS A 108 -13.80 4.86 -3.76
C CYS A 108 -14.12 6.13 -4.57
N LEU A 109 -13.39 7.22 -4.39
CA LEU A 109 -13.49 8.40 -5.27
C LEU A 109 -13.16 8.05 -6.72
N ALA A 110 -12.14 7.20 -6.95
CA ALA A 110 -11.81 6.71 -8.28
C ALA A 110 -12.92 5.83 -8.86
N GLY A 111 -13.54 4.97 -8.04
CA GLY A 111 -14.65 4.09 -8.46
C GLY A 111 -16.00 4.80 -8.65
N LEU A 112 -16.20 5.96 -8.02
CA LEU A 112 -17.41 6.78 -8.16
C LEU A 112 -17.50 7.51 -9.51
N GLU A 113 -16.45 7.43 -10.35
CA GLU A 113 -16.37 8.08 -11.66
C GLU A 113 -16.90 9.53 -11.60
N LEU A 114 -16.40 10.29 -10.62
CA LEU A 114 -16.79 11.69 -10.38
C LEU A 114 -16.52 12.61 -11.58
N ASP A 115 -15.69 12.15 -12.51
CA ASP A 115 -15.57 12.70 -13.86
C ASP A 115 -16.51 11.90 -14.78
N GLY A 116 -17.73 12.42 -14.93
CA GLY A 116 -18.77 11.79 -15.74
C GLY A 116 -18.31 11.42 -17.15
N SER A 117 -18.78 10.26 -17.61
CA SER A 117 -18.81 9.86 -19.02
C SER A 117 -19.54 10.88 -19.90
#